data_AF-K2CH95-F1
#
_entry.id   AF-K2CH95-F1
#
_cell.length_a   1.000
_cell.length_b   1.000
_cell.length_c   1.000
_cell.angle_alpha   90.00
_cell.angle_beta   90.00
_cell.angle_gamma   90.00
#
_symmetry.space_group_name_H-M   'P 1'
#
loop_
_entity.id
_entity.type
_entity.pdbx_description
1 polymer ?
#
loop_
_entity_poly.entity_id
_entity_poly.type
_entity_poly.pdbx_seq_one_letter_code
_entity_poly.pdbx_strand_id
1 'polypeptide(L)'
;MAKDQVEEVKNKIDIVEVIGERVVLKKAGRHFKGLCPFHSEKSPSFIVSPERQSFKCFGCQVGGDVITFLQDYDGYSFLEALELLAKRVGITLESYRPSSQDTYRRRLQEILSLAAEYYQYLLTKHKSGEKAREYLKARKIGSEAISQFYLGFAPNQWRSVSDYLVKKKNYTEEELLAVGLTIKSEGGRYYDRFRGRIMFPLKDHKGVVVGFSGRTLSKEATDAKYINSPETLLYSKSRMLYGLWENREYIRKEKTMVLVEGELDVIPSWQAGVKHVVAIKGSAFTTEQAQLMIRYCPNVMMSLDADPAGQEAIKRAVIVAEQLDLSIRVVRITEGKDPGEVATNNPRRWREMIKESVLYWDFLIESACERHDTKSGTGAKNIAAEVIPALAQITNSVVRAYYVRDLAKRLGVPEESIYNEIERSIKKKALNGLKRAIGEIEGGKMSRREEVAKYALSLALQFYNIIGSDLEKLKVEWLETVGVAKIVKQLQAWDSRQEFKIQVFSASLPAELQPSVDETYLKDLSGVADPQREWGKITGEIKELYVRDELKKLTLAIAVAEKKGERIEELQTKFASLSGILRLE
;
A
#
# COMPACT_ATOMS: atom_id res chain seq x y z
N MET A 1 35.24 -10.10 1.81
CA MET A 1 34.88 -10.70 0.50
C MET A 1 33.56 -10.12 0.00
N ALA A 2 32.37 -10.43 0.55
CA ALA A 2 31.10 -9.85 0.05
C ALA A 2 30.93 -8.32 0.28
N LYS A 3 31.35 -7.78 1.44
CA LYS A 3 31.32 -6.32 1.69
C LYS A 3 32.25 -5.52 0.76
N ASP A 4 33.30 -6.17 0.28
CA ASP A 4 34.36 -5.53 -0.51
C ASP A 4 33.87 -5.26 -1.95
N GLN A 5 33.16 -6.22 -2.54
CA GLN A 5 32.57 -6.07 -3.88
C GLN A 5 31.34 -5.14 -3.89
N VAL A 6 30.60 -5.06 -2.78
CA VAL A 6 29.51 -4.07 -2.65
C VAL A 6 30.07 -2.65 -2.73
N GLU A 7 31.12 -2.37 -1.96
CA GLU A 7 31.78 -1.06 -2.01
C GLU A 7 32.51 -0.85 -3.35
N GLU A 8 33.09 -1.88 -3.96
CA GLU A 8 33.67 -1.78 -5.31
C GLU A 8 32.63 -1.36 -6.36
N VAL A 9 31.45 -1.99 -6.35
CA VAL A 9 30.34 -1.64 -7.25
C VAL A 9 29.85 -0.22 -6.97
N LYS A 10 29.65 0.15 -5.70
CA LYS A 10 29.22 1.51 -5.33
C LYS A 10 30.23 2.57 -5.75
N ASN A 11 31.53 2.32 -5.61
CA ASN A 11 32.59 3.26 -5.96
C ASN A 11 32.72 3.50 -7.47
N LYS A 12 32.29 2.55 -8.31
CA LYS A 12 32.29 2.71 -9.78
C LYS A 12 30.97 3.25 -10.34
N ILE A 13 29.94 3.37 -9.50
CA ILE A 13 28.64 3.90 -9.90
C ILE A 13 28.60 5.39 -9.60
N ASP A 14 28.09 6.18 -10.55
CA ASP A 14 27.64 7.54 -10.25
C ASP A 14 26.15 7.50 -9.86
N ILE A 15 25.86 7.76 -8.58
CA ILE A 15 24.48 7.86 -8.08
C ILE A 15 23.64 8.87 -8.85
N VAL A 16 24.24 9.96 -9.37
CA VAL A 16 23.51 11.00 -10.11
C VAL A 16 22.99 10.45 -11.43
N GLU A 17 23.77 9.62 -12.12
CA GLU A 17 23.33 8.98 -13.35
C GLU A 17 22.16 8.03 -13.11
N VAL A 18 22.31 7.13 -12.11
CA VAL A 18 21.29 6.12 -11.81
C VAL A 18 19.96 6.77 -11.38
N ILE A 19 20.02 7.79 -10.53
CA ILE A 19 18.83 8.52 -10.12
C ILE A 19 18.31 9.41 -11.26
N GLY A 20 19.20 10.05 -12.02
CA GLY A 20 18.87 10.96 -13.12
C GLY A 20 18.09 10.29 -14.27
N GLU A 21 18.21 8.98 -14.43
CA GLU A 21 17.39 8.17 -15.34
C GLU A 21 15.91 8.12 -14.96
N ARG A 22 15.59 8.33 -13.67
CA ARG A 22 14.24 8.16 -13.10
C ARG A 22 13.64 9.48 -12.65
N VAL A 23 14.49 10.39 -12.16
CA VAL A 23 14.09 11.67 -11.59
C VAL A 23 14.79 12.78 -12.36
N VAL A 24 14.02 13.80 -12.76
CA VAL A 24 14.61 14.99 -13.37
C VAL A 24 15.41 15.75 -12.32
N LEU A 25 16.73 15.69 -12.44
CA LEU A 25 17.67 16.37 -11.56
C LEU A 25 18.24 17.63 -12.23
N LYS A 26 18.31 18.73 -11.49
CA LYS A 26 18.98 19.97 -11.91
C LYS A 26 20.20 20.24 -11.02
N LYS A 27 21.31 20.69 -11.61
CA LYS A 27 22.51 21.05 -10.86
C LYS A 27 22.23 22.25 -9.95
N ALA A 28 22.60 22.13 -8.68
CA ALA A 28 22.42 23.15 -7.65
C ALA A 28 23.70 23.25 -6.81
N GLY A 29 24.66 24.05 -7.27
CA GLY A 29 25.98 24.14 -6.67
C GLY A 29 26.77 22.84 -6.81
N ARG A 30 27.20 22.27 -5.68
CA ARG A 30 27.93 20.98 -5.60
C ARG A 30 27.02 19.74 -5.63
N HIS A 31 25.71 19.94 -5.51
CA HIS A 31 24.72 18.86 -5.49
C HIS A 31 23.78 18.94 -6.69
N PHE A 32 22.94 17.92 -6.82
CA PHE A 32 21.82 17.91 -7.74
C PHE A 32 20.52 17.94 -6.94
N LYS A 33 19.50 18.60 -7.49
CA LYS A 33 18.21 18.82 -6.83
C LYS A 33 17.07 18.47 -7.77
N GLY A 34 16.06 17.77 -7.27
CA GLY A 34 14.85 17.40 -8.00
C GLY A 34 13.62 17.41 -7.10
N LEU A 35 12.45 17.14 -7.70
CA LEU A 35 11.26 16.79 -6.92
C LEU A 35 11.43 15.38 -6.37
N CYS A 36 11.00 15.16 -5.14
CA CYS A 36 11.12 13.87 -4.49
C CYS A 36 10.24 12.82 -5.18
N PRO A 37 10.80 11.66 -5.55
CA PRO A 37 10.00 10.58 -6.10
C PRO A 37 9.17 9.80 -5.07
N PHE A 38 9.39 10.04 -3.78
CA PHE A 38 8.81 9.26 -2.68
C PHE A 38 7.65 9.96 -1.96
N HIS A 39 7.47 11.26 -2.21
CA HIS A 39 6.34 12.03 -1.72
C HIS A 39 6.10 13.22 -2.66
N SER A 40 4.87 13.73 -2.68
CA SER A 40 4.56 14.88 -3.52
C SER A 40 5.00 16.18 -2.89
N GLU A 41 5.66 17.01 -3.69
CA GLU A 41 6.11 18.34 -3.31
C GLU A 41 6.17 19.26 -4.54
N LYS A 42 6.01 20.57 -4.31
CA LYS A 42 6.07 21.59 -5.37
C LYS A 42 7.43 22.27 -5.46
N SER A 43 8.11 22.36 -4.33
CA SER A 43 9.50 22.83 -4.26
C SER A 43 10.42 21.61 -4.26
N PRO A 44 11.46 21.59 -5.09
CA PRO A 44 12.46 20.53 -5.04
C PRO A 44 13.04 20.43 -3.62
N SER A 45 12.94 19.29 -2.95
CA SER A 45 13.64 19.01 -1.68
C SER A 45 14.49 17.74 -1.74
N PHE A 46 14.44 17.03 -2.86
CA PHE A 46 15.26 15.85 -3.12
C PHE A 46 16.65 16.27 -3.57
N ILE A 47 17.66 16.00 -2.74
CA ILE A 47 19.05 16.35 -2.96
C ILE A 47 19.84 15.07 -3.21
N VAL A 48 20.63 15.05 -4.28
CA VAL A 48 21.58 14.00 -4.61
C VAL A 48 22.98 14.57 -4.53
N SER A 49 23.84 13.96 -3.73
CA SER A 49 25.23 14.37 -3.55
C SER A 49 26.16 13.43 -4.31
N PRO A 50 26.80 13.89 -5.40
CA PRO A 50 27.79 13.10 -6.13
C PRO A 50 29.00 12.75 -5.25
N GLU A 51 29.44 13.71 -4.42
CA GLU A 51 30.60 13.53 -3.53
C GLU A 51 30.34 12.50 -2.44
N ARG A 52 29.13 12.48 -1.87
CA ARG A 52 28.76 11.55 -0.79
C ARG A 52 28.13 10.26 -1.29
N GLN A 53 28.01 10.07 -2.61
CA GLN A 53 27.30 8.96 -3.25
C GLN A 53 25.98 8.59 -2.56
N SER A 54 25.21 9.61 -2.16
CA SER A 54 23.97 9.44 -1.38
C SER A 54 22.93 10.49 -1.74
N PHE A 55 21.67 10.18 -1.46
CA PHE A 55 20.54 11.09 -1.63
C PHE A 55 19.82 11.32 -0.30
N LYS A 56 19.15 12.47 -0.19
CA LYS A 56 18.26 12.80 0.93
C LYS A 56 17.16 13.72 0.44
N CYS A 57 15.93 13.40 0.81
CA CYS A 57 14.81 14.31 0.70
C CYS A 57 14.64 15.08 2.01
N PHE A 58 14.65 16.41 1.94
CA PHE A 58 14.43 17.27 3.12
C PHE A 58 12.94 17.46 3.45
N GLY A 59 12.03 17.13 2.54
CA GLY A 59 10.58 17.10 2.78
C GLY A 59 10.14 15.88 3.59
N CYS A 60 10.31 14.68 3.05
CA CYS A 60 9.86 13.43 3.69
C CYS A 60 10.93 12.66 4.47
N GLN A 61 12.16 13.19 4.57
CA GLN A 61 13.29 12.60 5.30
C GLN A 61 13.82 11.26 4.77
N VAL A 62 13.28 10.71 3.69
CA VAL A 62 13.85 9.52 3.06
C VAL A 62 15.25 9.81 2.50
N GLY A 63 16.18 8.88 2.65
CA GLY A 63 17.56 9.04 2.20
C GLY A 63 18.34 7.74 2.29
N GLY A 64 19.41 7.65 1.52
CA GLY A 64 20.21 6.43 1.43
C GLY A 64 21.24 6.51 0.30
N ASP A 65 21.80 5.36 -0.06
CA ASP A 65 22.71 5.23 -1.19
C ASP A 65 21.96 4.82 -2.47
N VAL A 66 22.71 4.60 -3.56
CA VAL A 66 22.14 4.16 -4.85
C VAL A 66 21.40 2.83 -4.75
N ILE A 67 21.81 1.92 -3.86
CA ILE A 67 21.13 0.64 -3.65
C ILE A 67 19.83 0.89 -2.90
N THR A 68 19.85 1.66 -1.81
CA THR A 68 18.64 2.05 -1.07
C THR A 68 17.63 2.71 -2.00
N PHE A 69 18.09 3.60 -2.89
CA PHE A 69 17.23 4.22 -3.89
C PHE A 69 16.56 3.19 -4.80
N LEU A 70 17.33 2.22 -5.33
CA LEU A 70 16.78 1.15 -6.17
C LEU A 70 15.84 0.22 -5.41
N GLN A 71 16.08 -0.02 -4.12
CA GLN A 71 15.18 -0.80 -3.28
C GLN A 71 13.87 -0.07 -3.02
N ASP A 72 13.94 1.20 -2.63
CA ASP A 72 12.75 1.99 -2.27
C ASP A 72 11.97 2.43 -3.50
N TYR A 73 12.67 2.84 -4.57
CA TYR A 73 12.06 3.40 -5.77
C TYR A 73 11.70 2.33 -6.79
N ASP A 74 12.58 1.36 -7.06
CA ASP A 74 12.33 0.28 -8.02
C ASP A 74 11.96 -1.03 -7.33
N GLY A 75 11.76 -1.08 -6.02
CA GLY A 75 11.32 -2.31 -5.33
C GLY A 75 12.29 -3.50 -5.47
N TYR A 76 13.55 -3.26 -5.82
CA TYR A 76 14.55 -4.32 -5.93
C TYR A 76 14.87 -4.89 -4.54
N SER A 77 15.20 -6.18 -4.46
CA SER A 77 15.96 -6.65 -3.29
C SER A 77 17.37 -6.07 -3.33
N PHE A 78 18.07 -6.08 -2.19
CA PHE A 78 19.45 -5.64 -2.13
C PHE A 78 20.32 -6.32 -3.20
N LEU A 79 20.14 -7.62 -3.38
CA LEU A 79 20.89 -8.41 -4.35
C LEU A 79 20.52 -8.08 -5.80
N GLU A 80 19.23 -7.94 -6.11
CA GLU A 80 18.80 -7.55 -7.46
C GLU A 80 19.38 -6.18 -7.84
N ALA A 81 19.36 -5.23 -6.91
CA ALA A 81 19.96 -3.90 -7.10
C ALA A 81 21.49 -4.00 -7.28
N LEU A 82 22.18 -4.82 -6.48
CA LEU A 82 23.62 -5.02 -6.59
C LEU A 82 24.00 -5.67 -7.94
N GLU A 83 23.26 -6.68 -8.40
CA GLU A 83 23.50 -7.34 -9.70
C GLU A 83 23.25 -6.39 -10.87
N LEU A 84 22.19 -5.57 -10.78
CA LEU A 84 21.90 -4.54 -11.78
C LEU A 84 23.06 -3.54 -11.90
N LEU A 85 23.54 -3.04 -10.76
CA LEU A 85 24.66 -2.10 -10.71
C LEU A 85 25.97 -2.74 -11.14
N ALA A 86 26.28 -3.95 -10.68
CA ALA A 86 27.50 -4.68 -11.05
C ALA A 86 27.57 -4.93 -12.55
N LYS A 87 26.46 -5.36 -13.15
CA LYS A 87 26.36 -5.53 -14.61
C LYS A 87 26.59 -4.22 -15.37
N ARG A 88 26.10 -3.10 -14.83
CA ARG A 88 26.28 -1.76 -15.44
C ARG A 88 27.75 -1.34 -15.47
N VAL A 89 28.53 -1.68 -14.45
CA VAL A 89 29.96 -1.34 -14.36
C VAL A 89 30.90 -2.49 -14.77
N GLY A 90 30.35 -3.57 -15.34
CA GLY A 90 31.14 -4.72 -15.81
C GLY A 90 31.85 -5.52 -14.70
N ILE A 91 31.40 -5.41 -13.45
CA ILE A 91 31.92 -6.21 -12.34
C ILE A 91 31.20 -7.56 -12.32
N THR A 92 31.96 -8.64 -12.38
CA THR A 92 31.44 -9.99 -12.12
C THR A 92 31.51 -10.23 -10.62
N LEU A 93 30.36 -10.40 -9.97
CA LEU A 93 30.29 -10.63 -8.52
C LEU A 93 30.84 -12.02 -8.20
N GLU A 94 32.07 -12.10 -7.71
CA GLU A 94 32.77 -13.36 -7.47
C GLU A 94 32.23 -14.14 -6.26
N SER A 95 31.62 -13.48 -5.27
CA SER A 95 31.05 -14.19 -4.11
C SER A 95 30.07 -13.36 -3.26
N TYR A 96 28.94 -12.94 -3.82
CA TYR A 96 27.76 -12.74 -2.97
C TYR A 96 27.03 -14.07 -2.87
N ARG A 97 27.21 -14.80 -1.76
CA ARG A 97 26.31 -15.92 -1.44
C ARG A 97 24.93 -15.30 -1.21
N PRO A 98 23.93 -15.56 -2.07
CA PRO A 98 22.59 -15.06 -1.82
C PRO A 98 22.18 -15.53 -0.44
N SER A 99 21.51 -14.68 0.33
CA SER A 99 20.95 -15.15 1.60
C SER A 99 20.05 -16.35 1.32
N SER A 100 19.82 -17.21 2.32
CA SER A 100 18.83 -18.28 2.20
C SER A 100 17.48 -17.72 1.74
N GLN A 101 17.14 -16.51 2.19
CA GLN A 101 15.93 -15.78 1.82
C GLN A 101 15.92 -15.32 0.35
N ASP A 102 17.03 -14.79 -0.18
CA ASP A 102 17.13 -14.38 -1.59
C ASP A 102 17.07 -15.59 -2.54
N THR A 103 17.79 -16.67 -2.18
CA THR A 103 17.77 -17.93 -2.93
C THR A 103 16.35 -18.48 -2.98
N TYR A 104 15.68 -18.50 -1.83
CA TYR A 104 14.30 -18.95 -1.73
C TYR A 104 13.36 -18.06 -2.56
N ARG A 105 13.49 -16.73 -2.48
CA ARG A 105 12.67 -15.78 -3.25
C ARG A 105 12.82 -15.99 -4.77
N ARG A 106 14.05 -16.17 -5.26
CA ARG A 106 14.32 -16.48 -6.68
C ARG A 106 13.70 -17.80 -7.11
N ARG A 107 13.84 -18.82 -6.25
CA ARG A 107 13.24 -20.13 -6.48
C ARG A 107 11.71 -20.05 -6.60
N LEU A 108 11.05 -19.23 -5.77
CA LEU A 108 9.62 -18.97 -5.87
C LEU A 108 9.23 -18.22 -7.17
N GLN A 109 10.05 -17.26 -7.62
CA GLN A 109 9.82 -16.54 -8.89
C GLN A 109 9.96 -17.47 -10.11
N GLU A 110 10.93 -18.40 -10.07
CA GLU A 110 11.14 -19.40 -11.11
C GLU A 110 9.93 -20.32 -11.25
N ILE A 111 9.36 -20.80 -10.13
CA ILE A 111 8.13 -21.62 -10.11
C ILE A 111 6.99 -20.91 -10.86
N LEU A 112 6.76 -19.63 -10.57
CA LEU A 112 5.71 -18.85 -11.20
C LEU A 112 5.97 -18.60 -12.68
N SER A 113 7.23 -18.37 -13.06
CA SER A 113 7.63 -18.20 -14.47
C SER A 113 7.38 -19.48 -15.28
N LEU A 114 7.81 -20.64 -14.75
CA LEU A 114 7.56 -21.95 -15.35
C LEU A 114 6.07 -22.28 -15.41
N ALA A 115 5.30 -21.91 -14.40
CA ALA A 115 3.84 -22.07 -14.42
C ALA A 115 3.19 -21.21 -15.52
N ALA A 116 3.64 -19.97 -15.71
CA ALA A 116 3.13 -19.10 -16.77
C ALA A 116 3.42 -19.70 -18.16
N GLU A 117 4.64 -20.17 -18.40
CA GLU A 117 5.01 -20.88 -19.64
C GLU A 117 4.16 -22.14 -19.86
N TYR A 118 3.96 -22.94 -18.81
CA TYR A 118 3.13 -24.13 -18.86
C TYR A 118 1.68 -23.80 -19.28
N TYR A 119 1.05 -22.82 -18.62
CA TYR A 119 -0.31 -22.41 -18.97
C TYR A 119 -0.39 -21.80 -20.37
N GLN A 120 0.61 -21.01 -20.79
CA GLN A 120 0.68 -20.44 -22.14
C GLN A 120 0.75 -21.55 -23.20
N TYR A 121 1.60 -22.55 -22.98
CA TYR A 121 1.72 -23.71 -23.86
C TYR A 121 0.40 -24.47 -23.95
N LEU A 122 -0.26 -24.70 -22.81
CA LEU A 122 -1.56 -25.38 -22.78
C LEU A 122 -2.63 -24.61 -23.56
N LEU A 123 -2.67 -23.28 -23.46
CA LEU A 123 -3.62 -22.48 -24.23
C LEU A 123 -3.30 -22.49 -25.72
N THR A 124 -2.03 -22.30 -26.10
CA THR A 124 -1.67 -21.96 -27.48
C THR A 124 -1.29 -23.15 -28.35
N LYS A 125 -0.75 -24.23 -27.77
CA LYS A 125 -0.19 -25.37 -28.51
C LYS A 125 -0.89 -26.69 -28.19
N HIS A 126 -1.34 -26.88 -26.96
CA HIS A 126 -1.92 -28.16 -26.55
C HIS A 126 -3.41 -28.28 -26.91
N LYS A 127 -3.87 -29.53 -27.13
CA LYS A 127 -5.27 -29.84 -27.44
C LYS A 127 -6.23 -29.48 -26.30
N SER A 128 -5.80 -29.56 -25.04
CA SER A 128 -6.64 -29.21 -23.89
C SER A 128 -7.08 -27.75 -23.89
N GLY A 129 -6.34 -26.85 -24.56
CA GLY A 129 -6.68 -25.44 -24.69
C GLY A 129 -7.76 -25.11 -25.71
N GLU A 130 -8.31 -26.09 -26.46
CA GLU A 130 -9.28 -25.82 -27.54
C GLU A 130 -10.52 -25.05 -27.06
N LYS A 131 -11.20 -25.55 -26.03
CA LYS A 131 -12.35 -24.86 -25.41
C LYS A 131 -12.00 -23.46 -24.89
N ALA A 132 -10.78 -23.29 -24.39
CA ALA A 132 -10.30 -22.01 -23.91
C ALA A 132 -10.09 -21.00 -25.06
N ARG A 133 -9.52 -21.46 -26.19
CA ARG A 133 -9.38 -20.64 -27.40
C ARG A 133 -10.74 -20.29 -28.02
N GLU A 134 -11.69 -21.22 -28.03
CA GLU A 134 -13.08 -20.93 -28.46
C GLU A 134 -13.74 -19.88 -27.57
N TYR A 135 -13.60 -20.00 -26.25
CA TYR A 135 -14.09 -19.00 -25.31
C TYR A 135 -13.48 -17.61 -25.56
N LEU A 136 -12.16 -17.53 -25.75
CA LEU A 136 -11.48 -16.26 -26.06
C LEU A 136 -11.93 -15.69 -27.41
N LYS A 137 -12.13 -16.53 -28.42
CA LYS A 137 -12.67 -16.13 -29.73
C LYS A 137 -14.09 -15.58 -29.60
N ALA A 138 -14.95 -16.24 -28.83
CA ALA A 138 -16.31 -15.75 -28.55
C ALA A 138 -16.30 -14.40 -27.80
N ARG A 139 -15.25 -14.13 -27.03
CA ARG A 139 -14.97 -12.84 -26.37
C ARG A 139 -14.29 -11.81 -27.29
N LYS A 140 -14.07 -12.14 -28.56
CA LYS A 140 -13.32 -11.32 -29.53
C LYS A 140 -11.90 -10.95 -29.07
N ILE A 141 -11.24 -11.83 -28.30
CA ILE A 141 -9.85 -11.66 -27.89
C ILE A 141 -8.95 -12.33 -28.93
N GLY A 142 -8.13 -11.52 -29.60
CA GLY A 142 -7.25 -11.94 -30.69
C GLY A 142 -5.91 -12.51 -30.22
N SER A 143 -5.18 -13.13 -31.14
CA SER A 143 -3.85 -13.72 -30.90
C SER A 143 -2.81 -12.70 -30.43
N GLU A 144 -2.86 -11.47 -30.95
CA GLU A 144 -1.97 -10.38 -30.53
C GLU A 144 -2.15 -10.07 -29.05
N ALA A 145 -3.40 -9.96 -28.58
CA ALA A 145 -3.69 -9.77 -27.16
C ALA A 145 -3.30 -10.97 -26.30
N ILE A 146 -3.56 -12.20 -26.78
CA ILE A 146 -3.11 -13.43 -26.10
C ILE A 146 -1.58 -13.43 -25.90
N SER A 147 -0.83 -12.99 -26.90
CA SER A 147 0.62 -12.87 -26.83
C SER A 147 1.07 -11.72 -25.92
N GLN A 148 0.51 -10.52 -26.10
CA GLN A 148 0.86 -9.32 -25.36
C GLN A 148 0.70 -9.51 -23.84
N PHE A 149 -0.44 -10.07 -23.42
CA PHE A 149 -0.77 -10.28 -22.02
C PHE A 149 -0.38 -11.67 -21.50
N TYR A 150 0.26 -12.48 -22.34
CA TYR A 150 0.73 -13.83 -22.01
C TYR A 150 -0.38 -14.70 -21.38
N LEU A 151 -1.54 -14.74 -22.03
CA LEU A 151 -2.71 -15.45 -21.51
C LEU A 151 -2.51 -16.96 -21.58
N GLY A 152 -2.77 -17.65 -20.47
CA GLY A 152 -2.66 -19.10 -20.37
C GLY A 152 -3.98 -19.82 -20.15
N PHE A 153 -3.92 -21.14 -20.02
CA PHE A 153 -5.06 -21.97 -19.66
C PHE A 153 -4.69 -23.03 -18.61
N ALA A 154 -5.44 -23.05 -17.52
CA ALA A 154 -5.40 -24.10 -16.52
C ALA A 154 -6.49 -25.14 -16.81
N PRO A 155 -6.15 -26.39 -17.14
CA PRO A 155 -7.14 -27.42 -17.47
C PRO A 155 -7.96 -27.78 -16.24
N ASN A 156 -9.14 -28.36 -16.43
CA ASN A 156 -9.99 -28.81 -15.33
C ASN A 156 -9.49 -30.15 -14.77
N GLN A 157 -8.35 -30.13 -14.09
CA GLN A 157 -7.71 -31.28 -13.47
C GLN A 157 -7.28 -30.93 -12.05
N TRP A 158 -7.37 -31.89 -11.12
CA TRP A 158 -6.97 -31.67 -9.73
C TRP A 158 -5.48 -31.38 -9.57
N ARG A 159 -4.65 -31.97 -10.42
CA ARG A 159 -3.19 -31.81 -10.41
C ARG A 159 -2.67 -31.81 -11.84
N SER A 160 -2.40 -30.62 -12.38
CA SER A 160 -1.87 -30.41 -13.72
C SER A 160 -0.52 -29.70 -13.64
N VAL A 161 -0.53 -28.44 -13.20
CA VAL A 161 0.72 -27.67 -13.06
C VAL A 161 1.55 -28.22 -11.91
N SER A 162 0.90 -28.69 -10.84
CA SER A 162 1.61 -29.21 -9.67
C SER A 162 2.38 -30.48 -10.01
N ASP A 163 1.79 -31.39 -10.77
CA ASP A 163 2.47 -32.60 -11.19
C ASP A 163 3.64 -32.32 -12.15
N TYR A 164 3.50 -31.32 -13.03
CA TYR A 164 4.62 -30.85 -13.85
C TYR A 164 5.76 -30.29 -12.99
N LEU A 165 5.45 -29.38 -12.07
CA LEU A 165 6.47 -28.71 -11.25
C LEU A 165 7.12 -29.68 -10.24
N VAL A 166 6.35 -30.52 -9.57
CA VAL A 166 6.88 -31.47 -8.57
C VAL A 166 7.61 -32.61 -9.25
N LYS A 167 6.99 -33.31 -10.21
CA LYS A 167 7.55 -34.55 -10.77
C LYS A 167 8.59 -34.31 -11.86
N LYS A 168 8.51 -33.20 -12.60
CA LYS A 168 9.43 -32.91 -13.72
C LYS A 168 10.43 -31.81 -13.41
N LYS A 169 10.12 -30.88 -12.50
CA LYS A 169 11.01 -29.77 -12.13
C LYS A 169 11.56 -29.86 -10.70
N ASN A 170 11.14 -30.88 -9.92
CA ASN A 170 11.68 -31.18 -8.60
C ASN A 170 11.50 -30.03 -7.58
N TYR A 171 10.35 -29.37 -7.62
CA TYR A 171 9.89 -28.45 -6.57
C TYR A 171 9.05 -29.19 -5.52
N THR A 172 8.92 -28.64 -4.32
CA THR A 172 8.12 -29.23 -3.25
C THR A 172 6.68 -28.71 -3.25
N GLU A 173 5.77 -29.45 -2.62
CA GLU A 173 4.37 -29.01 -2.47
C GLU A 173 4.26 -27.73 -1.63
N GLU A 174 5.13 -27.60 -0.63
CA GLU A 174 5.21 -26.43 0.25
C GLU A 174 5.64 -25.17 -0.53
N GLU A 175 6.56 -25.30 -1.49
CA GLU A 175 6.97 -24.19 -2.36
C GLU A 175 5.81 -23.74 -3.26
N LEU A 176 5.06 -24.69 -3.84
CA LEU A 176 3.89 -24.40 -4.65
C LEU A 176 2.75 -23.76 -3.83
N LEU A 177 2.60 -24.17 -2.57
CA LEU A 177 1.66 -23.57 -1.63
C LEU A 177 2.08 -22.13 -1.30
N ALA A 178 3.38 -21.88 -1.08
CA ALA A 178 3.92 -20.57 -0.73
C ALA A 178 3.71 -19.51 -1.84
N VAL A 179 3.71 -19.93 -3.12
CA VAL A 179 3.36 -19.05 -4.26
C VAL A 179 1.88 -19.06 -4.62
N GLY A 180 1.07 -19.81 -3.86
CA GLY A 180 -0.39 -19.86 -4.02
C GLY A 180 -0.89 -20.66 -5.21
N LEU A 181 -0.05 -21.48 -5.86
CA LEU A 181 -0.46 -22.35 -6.97
C LEU A 181 -1.27 -23.55 -6.51
N THR A 182 -1.08 -24.02 -5.28
CA THR A 182 -1.82 -25.15 -4.68
C THR A 182 -2.66 -24.74 -3.47
N ILE A 183 -3.59 -25.63 -3.12
CA ILE A 183 -4.35 -25.61 -1.87
C ILE A 183 -4.12 -26.95 -1.18
N LYS A 184 -3.98 -26.93 0.15
CA LYS A 184 -3.94 -28.13 0.98
C LYS A 184 -5.34 -28.44 1.50
N SER A 185 -5.84 -29.63 1.21
CA SER A 185 -7.11 -30.14 1.77
C SER A 185 -6.97 -30.48 3.26
N GLU A 186 -8.10 -30.62 3.96
CA GLU A 186 -8.13 -31.06 5.36
C GLU A 186 -7.47 -32.42 5.56
N GLY A 187 -7.62 -33.34 4.60
CA GLY A 187 -6.94 -34.64 4.58
C GLY A 187 -5.46 -34.60 4.18
N GLY A 188 -4.84 -33.41 4.13
CA GLY A 188 -3.41 -33.22 3.88
C GLY A 188 -2.99 -33.31 2.39
N ARG A 189 -3.90 -33.61 1.47
CA ARG A 189 -3.59 -33.70 0.02
C ARG A 189 -3.54 -32.32 -0.62
N TYR A 190 -2.55 -32.10 -1.48
CA TYR A 190 -2.37 -30.87 -2.26
C TYR A 190 -3.02 -30.99 -3.65
N TYR A 191 -3.68 -29.93 -4.10
CA TYR A 191 -4.29 -29.83 -5.43
C TYR A 191 -4.16 -28.41 -6.01
N ASP A 192 -4.20 -28.30 -7.35
CA ASP A 192 -4.06 -27.03 -8.08
C ASP A 192 -5.18 -26.07 -7.68
N ARG A 193 -4.83 -24.82 -7.33
CA ARG A 193 -5.81 -23.74 -7.06
C ARG A 193 -6.62 -23.41 -8.30
N PHE A 194 -5.96 -23.30 -9.44
CA PHE A 194 -6.57 -22.87 -10.70
C PHE A 194 -6.92 -24.08 -11.55
N ARG A 195 -8.21 -24.27 -11.84
CA ARG A 195 -8.73 -25.41 -12.61
C ARG A 195 -9.84 -24.96 -13.54
N GLY A 196 -9.77 -25.33 -14.81
CA GLY A 196 -10.77 -24.97 -15.83
C GLY A 196 -10.88 -23.47 -16.08
N ARG A 197 -9.75 -22.75 -16.07
CA ARG A 197 -9.71 -21.28 -16.08
C ARG A 197 -8.78 -20.72 -17.15
N ILE A 198 -9.18 -19.59 -17.75
CA ILE A 198 -8.26 -18.69 -18.45
C ILE A 198 -7.35 -18.06 -17.39
N MET A 199 -6.05 -18.10 -17.65
CA MET A 199 -5.03 -17.62 -16.74
C MET A 199 -4.49 -16.28 -17.23
N PHE A 200 -4.48 -15.29 -16.34
CA PHE A 200 -3.91 -13.98 -16.54
C PHE A 200 -2.70 -13.87 -15.60
N PRO A 201 -1.45 -13.98 -16.10
CA PRO A 201 -0.27 -13.75 -15.29
C PRO A 201 -0.26 -12.32 -14.74
N LEU A 202 0.11 -12.18 -13.48
CA LEU A 202 0.24 -10.89 -12.81
C LEU A 202 1.72 -10.56 -12.75
N LYS A 203 2.14 -9.57 -13.55
CA LYS A 203 3.52 -9.12 -13.61
C LYS A 203 3.72 -7.90 -12.72
N ASP A 204 4.81 -7.91 -11.97
CA ASP A 204 5.25 -6.70 -11.25
C ASP A 204 5.79 -5.63 -12.23
N HIS A 205 6.25 -4.51 -11.69
CA HIS A 205 6.83 -3.42 -12.49
C HIS A 205 8.17 -3.79 -13.16
N LYS A 206 8.75 -4.95 -12.85
CA LYS A 206 9.95 -5.51 -13.51
C LYS A 206 9.59 -6.51 -14.61
N GLY A 207 8.30 -6.82 -14.78
CA GLY A 207 7.83 -7.82 -15.74
C GLY A 207 7.92 -9.25 -15.24
N VAL A 208 8.22 -9.47 -13.95
CA VAL A 208 8.30 -10.80 -13.36
C VAL A 208 6.92 -11.26 -12.94
N VAL A 209 6.56 -12.50 -13.25
CA VAL A 209 5.29 -13.08 -12.82
C VAL A 209 5.34 -13.34 -11.32
N VAL A 210 4.46 -12.66 -10.58
CA VAL A 210 4.37 -12.77 -9.12
C VAL A 210 3.10 -13.49 -8.65
N GLY A 211 2.14 -13.71 -9.54
CA GLY A 211 0.93 -14.47 -9.26
C GLY A 211 0.04 -14.60 -10.49
N PHE A 212 -1.19 -15.07 -10.29
CA PHE A 212 -2.15 -15.28 -11.37
C PHE A 212 -3.55 -14.82 -10.97
N SER A 213 -4.33 -14.41 -11.97
CA SER A 213 -5.78 -14.37 -11.91
C SER A 213 -6.35 -15.44 -12.83
N GLY A 214 -7.44 -16.07 -12.41
CA GLY A 214 -8.07 -17.19 -13.12
C GLY A 214 -9.56 -16.96 -13.32
N ARG A 215 -10.01 -16.87 -14.57
CA ARG A 215 -11.44 -16.74 -14.90
C ARG A 215 -12.01 -18.07 -15.38
N THR A 216 -13.12 -18.49 -14.79
CA THR A 216 -13.82 -19.72 -15.21
C THR A 216 -14.34 -19.61 -16.64
N LEU A 217 -14.32 -20.73 -17.36
CA LEU A 217 -14.97 -20.87 -18.67
C LEU A 217 -16.49 -21.10 -18.54
N SER A 218 -16.92 -21.70 -17.43
CA SER A 218 -18.32 -22.12 -17.23
C SER A 218 -19.17 -20.97 -16.67
N LYS A 219 -20.37 -20.80 -17.22
CA LYS A 219 -21.40 -19.89 -16.68
C LYS A 219 -22.09 -20.45 -15.43
N GLU A 220 -22.01 -21.76 -15.23
CA GLU A 220 -22.69 -22.53 -14.16
C GLU A 220 -21.71 -22.95 -13.05
N ALA A 221 -20.50 -22.39 -13.03
CA ALA A 221 -19.53 -22.71 -11.99
C ALA A 221 -20.08 -22.32 -10.61
N THR A 222 -20.03 -23.25 -9.67
CA THR A 222 -20.36 -23.02 -8.25
C THR A 222 -19.32 -22.14 -7.56
N ASP A 223 -18.09 -22.15 -8.06
CA ASP A 223 -16.99 -21.33 -7.57
C ASP A 223 -17.02 -19.91 -8.15
N ALA A 224 -16.38 -18.96 -7.47
CA ALA A 224 -16.28 -17.58 -7.93
C ALA A 224 -15.78 -17.46 -9.39
N LYS A 225 -16.45 -16.59 -10.16
CA LYS A 225 -16.17 -16.30 -11.58
C LYS A 225 -14.71 -15.97 -11.82
N TYR A 226 -14.10 -15.24 -10.89
CA TYR A 226 -12.69 -14.93 -10.82
C TYR A 226 -12.10 -15.40 -9.49
N ILE A 227 -10.88 -15.92 -9.56
CA ILE A 227 -10.04 -16.16 -8.39
C ILE A 227 -8.67 -15.54 -8.64
N ASN A 228 -8.07 -14.94 -7.62
CA ASN A 228 -6.69 -14.44 -7.68
C ASN A 228 -5.80 -15.33 -6.82
N SER A 229 -4.50 -15.29 -7.07
CA SER A 229 -3.49 -15.73 -6.10
C SER A 229 -3.75 -15.05 -4.74
N PRO A 230 -3.57 -15.77 -3.62
CA PRO A 230 -3.60 -15.16 -2.28
C PRO A 230 -2.42 -14.20 -2.09
N GLU A 231 -2.42 -13.41 -1.01
CA GLU A 231 -1.20 -12.68 -0.61
C GLU A 231 -0.05 -13.66 -0.40
N THR A 232 1.13 -13.35 -0.94
CA THR A 232 2.34 -14.17 -0.81
C THR A 232 3.56 -13.28 -0.61
N LEU A 233 4.73 -13.88 -0.40
CA LEU A 233 6.00 -13.15 -0.36
C LEU A 233 6.27 -12.36 -1.66
N LEU A 234 5.74 -12.81 -2.80
CA LEU A 234 5.98 -12.20 -4.12
C LEU A 234 4.82 -11.30 -4.57
N TYR A 235 3.59 -11.61 -4.18
CA TYR A 235 2.40 -10.94 -4.66
C TYR A 235 1.66 -10.24 -3.53
N SER A 236 1.39 -8.95 -3.77
CA SER A 236 0.50 -8.18 -2.94
C SER A 236 -0.52 -7.44 -3.77
N LYS A 237 -1.80 -7.67 -3.46
CA LYS A 237 -2.94 -7.14 -4.21
C LYS A 237 -2.98 -5.61 -4.18
N SER A 238 -2.64 -5.01 -3.04
CA SER A 238 -2.59 -3.55 -2.85
C SER A 238 -1.49 -2.85 -3.65
N ARG A 239 -0.56 -3.60 -4.26
CA ARG A 239 0.56 -3.06 -5.05
C ARG A 239 0.52 -3.49 -6.52
N MET A 240 -0.51 -4.22 -6.92
CA MET A 240 -0.64 -4.77 -8.27
C MET A 240 -1.56 -3.93 -9.14
N LEU A 241 -1.11 -3.68 -10.37
CA LEU A 241 -1.90 -3.12 -11.47
C LEU A 241 -1.73 -4.02 -12.69
N TYR A 242 -2.80 -4.70 -13.10
CA TYR A 242 -2.73 -5.60 -14.24
C TYR A 242 -2.61 -4.82 -15.55
N GLY A 243 -1.70 -5.25 -16.43
CA GLY A 243 -1.40 -4.57 -17.68
C GLY A 243 -0.38 -3.44 -17.55
N LEU A 244 0.06 -3.07 -16.33
CA LEU A 244 1.02 -1.98 -16.15
C LEU A 244 2.33 -2.26 -16.90
N TRP A 245 2.92 -3.45 -16.70
CA TRP A 245 4.16 -3.81 -17.36
C TRP A 245 4.00 -3.83 -18.88
N GLU A 246 2.93 -4.46 -19.37
CA GLU A 246 2.61 -4.57 -20.79
C GLU A 246 2.45 -3.20 -21.46
N ASN A 247 1.88 -2.23 -20.74
CA ASN A 247 1.43 -0.96 -21.31
C ASN A 247 2.29 0.25 -20.91
N ARG A 248 3.35 0.05 -20.11
CA ARG A 248 4.18 1.12 -19.52
C ARG A 248 4.71 2.15 -20.53
N GLU A 249 5.11 1.72 -21.72
CA GLU A 249 5.66 2.62 -22.74
C GLU A 249 4.57 3.54 -23.31
N TYR A 250 3.36 3.00 -23.51
CA TYR A 250 2.20 3.79 -23.90
C TYR A 250 1.78 4.77 -22.81
N ILE A 251 1.79 4.32 -21.55
CA ILE A 251 1.45 5.16 -20.38
C ILE A 251 2.41 6.35 -20.26
N ARG A 252 3.73 6.12 -20.38
CA ARG A 252 4.73 7.18 -20.34
C ARG A 252 4.58 8.15 -21.51
N LYS A 253 4.32 7.64 -22.72
CA LYS A 253 4.14 8.46 -23.92
C LYS A 253 2.91 9.37 -23.82
N GLU A 254 1.77 8.81 -23.41
CA GLU A 254 0.51 9.55 -23.26
C GLU A 254 0.46 10.40 -21.97
N LYS A 255 1.41 10.19 -21.05
CA LYS A 255 1.45 10.79 -19.71
C LYS A 255 0.12 10.62 -18.96
N THR A 256 -0.59 9.53 -19.26
CA THR A 256 -1.92 9.24 -18.74
C THR A 256 -2.13 7.74 -18.65
N MET A 257 -2.83 7.28 -17.62
CA MET A 257 -3.24 5.90 -17.46
C MET A 257 -4.76 5.80 -17.37
N VAL A 258 -5.38 4.90 -18.14
CA VAL A 258 -6.81 4.58 -18.01
C VAL A 258 -6.95 3.43 -17.02
N LEU A 259 -7.68 3.65 -15.93
CA LEU A 259 -7.87 2.70 -14.84
C LEU A 259 -9.26 2.07 -14.92
N VAL A 260 -9.30 0.76 -15.08
CA VAL A 260 -10.53 -0.06 -15.17
C VAL A 260 -10.54 -1.14 -14.07
N GLU A 261 -11.61 -1.92 -13.97
CA GLU A 261 -11.79 -2.89 -12.87
C GLU A 261 -11.09 -4.23 -13.09
N GLY A 262 -11.15 -4.77 -14.31
CA GLY A 262 -10.74 -6.14 -14.57
C GLY A 262 -9.85 -6.33 -15.79
N GLU A 263 -9.28 -7.53 -15.91
CA GLU A 263 -8.43 -7.91 -17.05
C GLU A 263 -9.22 -7.93 -18.36
N LEU A 264 -10.51 -8.25 -18.30
CA LEU A 264 -11.40 -8.23 -19.46
C LEU A 264 -11.91 -6.82 -19.82
N ASP A 265 -11.54 -5.80 -19.07
CA ASP A 265 -11.69 -4.40 -19.49
C ASP A 265 -10.41 -3.91 -20.16
N VAL A 266 -9.25 -4.29 -19.59
CA VAL A 266 -7.91 -3.98 -20.11
C VAL A 266 -7.72 -4.54 -21.51
N ILE A 267 -8.00 -5.83 -21.72
CA ILE A 267 -7.67 -6.49 -22.98
C ILE A 267 -8.48 -5.92 -24.16
N PRO A 268 -9.82 -5.82 -24.11
CA PRO A 268 -10.58 -5.20 -25.18
C PRO A 268 -10.25 -3.72 -25.38
N SER A 269 -10.04 -2.96 -24.30
CA SER A 269 -9.60 -1.55 -24.38
C SER A 269 -8.29 -1.40 -25.15
N TRP A 270 -7.34 -2.29 -24.86
CA TRP A 270 -6.05 -2.34 -25.56
C TRP A 270 -6.24 -2.70 -27.03
N GLN A 271 -7.12 -3.64 -27.38
CA GLN A 271 -7.45 -3.97 -28.77
C GLN A 271 -8.16 -2.81 -29.49
N ALA A 272 -8.95 -2.02 -28.77
CA ALA A 272 -9.63 -0.83 -29.30
C ALA A 272 -8.69 0.37 -29.54
N GLY A 273 -7.41 0.25 -29.20
CA GLY A 273 -6.39 1.28 -29.38
C GLY A 273 -6.15 2.16 -28.16
N VAL A 274 -6.86 1.92 -27.04
CA VAL A 274 -6.57 2.56 -25.75
C VAL A 274 -5.47 1.74 -25.06
N LYS A 275 -4.23 1.93 -25.51
CA LYS A 275 -3.08 1.11 -25.11
C LYS A 275 -2.53 1.43 -23.72
N HIS A 276 -2.87 2.58 -23.14
CA HIS A 276 -2.40 3.03 -21.82
C HIS A 276 -3.37 2.65 -20.69
N VAL A 277 -4.00 1.47 -20.80
CA VAL A 277 -5.02 0.97 -19.87
C VAL A 277 -4.44 -0.03 -18.87
N VAL A 278 -4.87 0.03 -17.61
CA VAL A 278 -4.53 -0.94 -16.56
C VAL A 278 -5.76 -1.26 -15.70
N ALA A 279 -5.74 -2.38 -14.99
CA ALA A 279 -6.79 -2.71 -14.03
C ALA A 279 -6.29 -2.68 -12.59
N ILE A 280 -7.11 -2.13 -11.69
CA ILE A 280 -6.90 -2.32 -10.25
C ILE A 280 -7.10 -3.78 -9.88
N LYS A 281 -6.37 -4.23 -8.87
CA LYS A 281 -6.62 -5.53 -8.25
C LYS A 281 -7.32 -5.33 -6.92
N GLY A 282 -8.63 -5.54 -6.91
CA GLY A 282 -9.46 -5.45 -5.71
C GLY A 282 -10.53 -4.39 -5.76
N SER A 283 -11.21 -4.20 -4.62
CA SER A 283 -12.38 -3.32 -4.48
C SER A 283 -12.02 -1.89 -4.05
N ALA A 284 -10.73 -1.58 -3.85
CA ALA A 284 -10.29 -0.27 -3.42
C ALA A 284 -8.97 0.10 -4.11
N PHE A 285 -8.92 1.34 -4.59
CA PHE A 285 -7.68 2.00 -5.00
C PHE A 285 -6.84 2.33 -3.77
N THR A 286 -5.56 1.98 -3.80
CA THR A 286 -4.65 2.08 -2.64
C THR A 286 -3.61 3.18 -2.82
N THR A 287 -3.02 3.63 -1.71
CA THR A 287 -1.90 4.58 -1.72
C THR A 287 -0.69 4.01 -2.46
N GLU A 288 -0.41 2.73 -2.30
CA GLU A 288 0.73 2.09 -2.96
C GLU A 288 0.52 1.95 -4.47
N GLN A 289 -0.73 1.73 -4.93
CA GLN A 289 -1.06 1.80 -6.35
C GLN A 289 -0.88 3.21 -6.90
N ALA A 290 -1.33 4.24 -6.17
CA ALA A 290 -1.14 5.63 -6.60
C ALA A 290 0.34 6.03 -6.69
N GLN A 291 1.14 5.63 -5.68
CA GLN A 291 2.60 5.79 -5.70
C GLN A 291 3.25 5.02 -6.85
N LEU A 292 2.75 3.83 -7.19
CA LEU A 292 3.21 3.10 -8.36
C LEU A 292 2.88 3.86 -9.66
N MET A 293 1.67 4.41 -9.79
CA MET A 293 1.22 5.13 -10.99
C MET A 293 1.98 6.42 -11.25
N ILE A 294 2.26 7.22 -10.20
CA ILE A 294 2.94 8.52 -10.37
C ILE A 294 4.36 8.38 -10.92
N ARG A 295 5.00 7.22 -10.75
CA ARG A 295 6.29 6.89 -11.39
C ARG A 295 6.20 6.82 -12.91
N TYR A 296 5.02 6.63 -13.49
CA TYR A 296 4.80 6.50 -14.92
C TYR A 296 4.10 7.71 -15.53
N CYS A 297 3.13 8.29 -14.83
CA CYS A 297 2.35 9.41 -15.34
C CYS A 297 1.69 10.25 -14.23
N PRO A 298 1.48 11.55 -14.46
CA PRO A 298 0.79 12.42 -13.51
C PRO A 298 -0.74 12.40 -13.64
N ASN A 299 -1.30 11.75 -14.68
CA ASN A 299 -2.74 11.75 -14.95
C ASN A 299 -3.33 10.33 -14.93
N VAL A 300 -4.46 10.16 -14.26
CA VAL A 300 -5.22 8.90 -14.25
C VAL A 300 -6.68 9.17 -14.62
N MET A 301 -7.16 8.45 -15.63
CA MET A 301 -8.55 8.46 -16.09
C MET A 301 -9.24 7.22 -15.54
N MET A 302 -10.13 7.39 -14.57
CA MET A 302 -10.87 6.29 -13.96
C MET A 302 -12.14 6.00 -14.75
N SER A 303 -12.32 4.74 -15.12
CA SER A 303 -13.52 4.20 -15.74
C SER A 303 -13.94 2.95 -14.96
N LEU A 304 -14.47 3.18 -13.76
CA LEU A 304 -15.01 2.12 -12.90
C LEU A 304 -16.52 1.95 -13.14
N ASP A 305 -17.09 0.88 -12.64
CA ASP A 305 -18.52 0.62 -12.77
C ASP A 305 -19.34 1.78 -12.19
N ALA A 306 -20.46 2.11 -12.83
CA ALA A 306 -21.32 3.21 -12.43
C ALA A 306 -22.16 2.91 -11.17
N ASP A 307 -21.84 1.85 -10.45
CA ASP A 307 -22.55 1.44 -9.24
C ASP A 307 -22.07 2.23 -8.00
N PRO A 308 -22.78 2.17 -6.86
CA PRO A 308 -22.38 2.87 -5.65
C PRO A 308 -20.98 2.48 -5.15
N ALA A 309 -20.51 1.25 -5.40
CA ALA A 309 -19.20 0.78 -4.97
C ALA A 309 -18.07 1.40 -5.80
N GLY A 310 -18.27 1.50 -7.12
CA GLY A 310 -17.37 2.19 -8.05
C GLY A 310 -17.26 3.69 -7.73
N GLN A 311 -18.39 4.35 -7.43
CA GLN A 311 -18.41 5.75 -6.99
C GLN A 311 -17.61 5.97 -5.69
N GLU A 312 -17.79 5.10 -4.69
CA GLU A 312 -17.00 5.16 -3.45
C GLU A 312 -15.52 4.79 -3.65
N ALA A 313 -15.20 3.96 -4.65
CA ALA A 313 -13.81 3.69 -5.03
C ALA A 313 -13.15 4.93 -5.65
N ILE A 314 -13.85 5.67 -6.52
CA ILE A 314 -13.35 6.94 -7.10
C ILE A 314 -13.15 7.99 -6.00
N LYS A 315 -14.11 8.15 -5.07
CA LYS A 315 -13.98 9.07 -3.93
C LYS A 315 -12.72 8.80 -3.09
N ARG A 316 -12.47 7.52 -2.78
CA ARG A 316 -11.24 7.10 -2.06
C ARG A 316 -9.99 7.36 -2.88
N ALA A 317 -10.03 7.10 -4.18
CA ALA A 317 -8.90 7.34 -5.06
C ALA A 317 -8.49 8.82 -5.11
N VAL A 318 -9.45 9.74 -5.10
CA VAL A 318 -9.18 11.18 -5.12
C VAL A 318 -8.48 11.64 -3.85
N ILE A 319 -8.85 11.12 -2.68
CA ILE A 319 -8.18 11.45 -1.41
C ILE A 319 -6.70 11.08 -1.49
N VAL A 320 -6.41 9.88 -1.99
CA VAL A 320 -5.05 9.38 -2.16
C VAL A 320 -4.30 10.19 -3.23
N ALA A 321 -4.98 10.51 -4.33
CA ALA A 321 -4.41 11.22 -5.46
C ALA A 321 -4.04 12.68 -5.12
N GLU A 322 -4.86 13.38 -4.35
CA GLU A 322 -4.58 14.75 -3.88
C GLU A 322 -3.32 14.83 -3.02
N GLN A 323 -3.05 13.80 -2.20
CA GLN A 323 -1.82 13.73 -1.41
C GLN A 323 -0.57 13.55 -2.28
N LEU A 324 -0.75 13.03 -3.49
CA LEU A 324 0.34 12.70 -4.41
C LEU A 324 0.41 13.66 -5.61
N ASP A 325 -0.43 14.70 -5.69
CA ASP A 325 -0.56 15.60 -6.86
C ASP A 325 -0.83 14.81 -8.17
N LEU A 326 -1.59 13.71 -8.05
CA LEU A 326 -2.03 12.89 -9.16
C LEU A 326 -3.37 13.42 -9.69
N SER A 327 -3.42 13.82 -10.95
CA SER A 327 -4.66 14.34 -11.56
C SER A 327 -5.63 13.20 -11.86
N ILE A 328 -6.82 13.24 -11.24
CA ILE A 328 -7.89 12.26 -11.48
C ILE A 328 -8.95 12.83 -12.42
N ARG A 329 -9.21 12.09 -13.50
CA ARG A 329 -10.32 12.31 -14.42
C ARG A 329 -11.27 11.12 -14.36
N VAL A 330 -12.52 11.33 -14.70
CA VAL A 330 -13.55 10.29 -14.77
C VAL A 330 -14.02 10.14 -16.21
N VAL A 331 -14.04 8.90 -16.70
CA VAL A 331 -14.64 8.52 -17.97
C VAL A 331 -16.04 8.00 -17.68
N ARG A 332 -17.06 8.65 -18.24
CA ARG A 332 -18.46 8.21 -18.09
C ARG A 332 -18.79 7.16 -19.15
N ILE A 333 -19.20 5.97 -18.71
CA ILE A 333 -19.75 4.95 -19.62
C ILE A 333 -21.17 5.38 -20.02
N THR A 334 -21.34 5.69 -21.31
CA THR A 334 -22.63 6.19 -21.88
C THR A 334 -23.37 5.13 -22.71
N GLU A 335 -22.71 4.02 -23.04
CA GLU A 335 -23.29 2.85 -23.70
C GLU A 335 -22.63 1.60 -23.13
N GLY A 336 -23.27 0.43 -23.21
CA GLY A 336 -22.73 -0.82 -22.65
C GLY A 336 -22.74 -0.89 -21.12
N LYS A 337 -22.30 -2.02 -20.55
CA LYS A 337 -22.27 -2.24 -19.11
C LYS A 337 -20.93 -1.88 -18.47
N ASP A 338 -19.85 -2.26 -19.14
CA ASP A 338 -18.48 -2.12 -18.65
C ASP A 338 -17.54 -1.64 -19.78
N PRO A 339 -16.34 -1.10 -19.46
CA PRO A 339 -15.39 -0.63 -20.48
C PRO A 339 -15.02 -1.72 -21.49
N GLY A 340 -14.91 -2.98 -21.03
CA GLY A 340 -14.61 -4.13 -21.89
C GLY A 340 -15.68 -4.35 -22.97
N GLU A 341 -16.95 -4.26 -22.62
CA GLU A 341 -18.09 -4.42 -23.53
C GLU A 341 -18.12 -3.28 -24.56
N VAL A 342 -17.97 -2.03 -24.12
CA VAL A 342 -17.91 -0.87 -25.03
C VAL A 342 -16.75 -1.00 -26.00
N ALA A 343 -15.55 -1.30 -25.48
CA ALA A 343 -14.36 -1.46 -26.32
C ALA A 343 -14.51 -2.62 -27.31
N THR A 344 -15.24 -3.69 -26.96
CA THR A 344 -15.48 -4.84 -27.82
C THR A 344 -16.52 -4.56 -28.92
N ASN A 345 -17.57 -3.81 -28.60
CA ASN A 345 -18.71 -3.60 -29.50
C ASN A 345 -18.58 -2.31 -30.31
N ASN A 346 -17.98 -1.26 -29.73
CA ASN A 346 -17.78 0.04 -30.34
C ASN A 346 -16.40 0.65 -30.00
N PRO A 347 -15.30 0.12 -30.58
CA PRO A 347 -13.94 0.60 -30.31
C PRO A 347 -13.71 2.09 -30.57
N ARG A 348 -14.48 2.67 -31.51
CA ARG A 348 -14.41 4.10 -31.83
C ARG A 348 -15.01 4.92 -30.70
N ARG A 349 -16.23 4.60 -30.27
CA ARG A 349 -16.88 5.32 -29.19
C ARG A 349 -16.09 5.20 -27.89
N TRP A 350 -15.50 4.04 -27.59
CA TRP A 350 -14.62 3.91 -26.42
C TRP A 350 -13.48 4.94 -26.43
N ARG A 351 -12.78 5.10 -27.56
CA ARG A 351 -11.73 6.11 -27.71
C ARG A 351 -12.24 7.55 -27.60
N GLU A 352 -13.47 7.81 -28.05
CA GLU A 352 -14.12 9.13 -27.90
C GLU A 352 -14.45 9.40 -26.42
N MET A 353 -15.00 8.44 -25.69
CA MET A 353 -15.29 8.57 -24.24
C MET A 353 -14.03 8.88 -23.42
N ILE A 354 -12.88 8.27 -23.74
CA ILE A 354 -11.61 8.60 -23.07
C ILE A 354 -11.25 10.08 -23.24
N LYS A 355 -11.46 10.65 -24.44
CA LYS A 355 -11.21 12.07 -24.73
C LYS A 355 -12.22 12.99 -24.06
N GLU A 356 -13.46 12.53 -23.92
CA GLU A 356 -14.56 13.22 -23.23
C GLU A 356 -14.47 13.11 -21.69
N SER A 357 -13.44 12.48 -21.15
CA SER A 357 -13.23 12.40 -19.70
C SER A 357 -13.27 13.79 -19.06
N VAL A 358 -13.84 13.89 -17.86
CA VAL A 358 -13.99 15.14 -17.11
C VAL A 358 -13.13 15.10 -15.85
N LEU A 359 -12.79 16.25 -15.27
CA LEU A 359 -12.13 16.24 -13.96
C LEU A 359 -13.09 15.67 -12.92
N TYR A 360 -12.54 14.96 -11.93
CA TYR A 360 -13.36 14.36 -10.88
C TYR A 360 -14.27 15.37 -10.16
N TRP A 361 -13.76 16.57 -9.90
CA TRP A 361 -14.51 17.62 -9.21
C TRP A 361 -15.73 18.09 -10.01
N ASP A 362 -15.57 18.29 -11.32
CA ASP A 362 -16.66 18.61 -12.24
C ASP A 362 -17.70 17.49 -12.23
N PHE A 363 -17.23 16.24 -12.34
CA PHE A 363 -18.08 15.04 -12.30
C PHE A 363 -18.90 14.96 -11.02
N LEU A 364 -18.28 15.17 -9.86
CA LEU A 364 -18.95 15.09 -8.55
C LEU A 364 -20.05 16.16 -8.42
N ILE A 365 -19.76 17.40 -8.80
CA ILE A 365 -20.72 18.50 -8.75
C ILE A 365 -21.89 18.23 -9.70
N GLU A 366 -21.59 17.88 -10.95
CA GLU A 366 -22.61 17.60 -11.97
C GLU A 366 -23.52 16.44 -11.55
N SER A 367 -22.94 15.33 -11.07
CA SER A 367 -23.70 14.16 -10.67
C SER A 367 -24.61 14.44 -9.46
N ALA A 368 -24.16 15.26 -8.51
CA ALA A 368 -25.01 15.69 -7.39
C ALA A 368 -26.15 16.61 -7.85
N CYS A 369 -25.87 17.53 -8.78
CA CYS A 369 -26.89 18.41 -9.39
C CYS A 369 -27.90 17.67 -10.28
N GLU A 370 -27.52 16.55 -10.89
CA GLU A 370 -28.44 15.69 -11.66
C GLU A 370 -29.38 14.91 -10.73
N ARG A 371 -28.93 14.52 -9.54
CA ARG A 371 -29.73 13.74 -8.55
C ARG A 371 -30.68 14.58 -7.71
N HIS A 372 -30.42 15.88 -7.57
CA HIS A 372 -31.12 16.73 -6.61
C HIS A 372 -31.52 18.06 -7.24
N ASP A 373 -32.67 18.60 -6.83
CA ASP A 373 -33.16 19.88 -7.34
C ASP A 373 -32.33 21.06 -6.81
N THR A 374 -31.50 21.61 -7.69
CA THR A 374 -30.67 22.80 -7.45
C THR A 374 -31.44 24.06 -7.06
N LYS A 375 -32.75 24.12 -7.34
CA LYS A 375 -33.60 25.29 -7.07
C LYS A 375 -34.34 25.22 -5.73
N SER A 376 -34.20 24.12 -4.99
CA SER A 376 -34.86 23.92 -3.70
C SER A 376 -33.86 23.99 -2.54
N GLY A 377 -34.29 24.52 -1.39
CA GLY A 377 -33.43 24.55 -0.19
C GLY A 377 -33.05 23.16 0.32
N THR A 378 -33.95 22.17 0.17
CA THR A 378 -33.69 20.75 0.50
C THR A 378 -32.70 20.11 -0.48
N GLY A 379 -32.85 20.38 -1.78
CA GLY A 379 -31.91 19.90 -2.79
C GLY A 379 -30.52 20.54 -2.63
N ALA A 380 -30.44 21.85 -2.40
CA ALA A 380 -29.17 22.53 -2.11
C ALA A 380 -28.45 21.94 -0.88
N LYS A 381 -29.20 21.62 0.19
CA LYS A 381 -28.67 20.91 1.36
C LYS A 381 -28.11 19.53 1.02
N ASN A 382 -28.82 18.74 0.20
CA ASN A 382 -28.38 17.40 -0.16
C ASN A 382 -27.14 17.41 -1.07
N ILE A 383 -27.11 18.32 -2.06
CA ILE A 383 -25.94 18.52 -2.93
C ILE A 383 -24.73 18.95 -2.10
N ALA A 384 -24.91 19.94 -1.21
CA ALA A 384 -23.85 20.41 -0.33
C ALA A 384 -23.31 19.26 0.56
N ALA A 385 -24.19 18.46 1.15
CA ALA A 385 -23.79 17.33 1.99
C ALA A 385 -22.95 16.27 1.25
N GLU A 386 -23.19 16.10 -0.06
CA GLU A 386 -22.43 15.17 -0.89
C GLU A 386 -21.09 15.75 -1.37
N VAL A 387 -21.09 17.00 -1.84
CA VAL A 387 -19.94 17.62 -2.53
C VAL A 387 -18.92 18.20 -1.55
N ILE A 388 -19.37 18.84 -0.48
CA ILE A 388 -18.51 19.58 0.46
C ILE A 388 -17.43 18.71 1.12
N PRO A 389 -17.70 17.47 1.58
CA PRO A 389 -16.67 16.62 2.16
C PRO A 389 -15.47 16.38 1.23
N ALA A 390 -15.71 16.35 -0.08
CA ALA A 390 -14.69 16.18 -1.09
C ALA A 390 -13.95 17.50 -1.37
N LEU A 391 -14.67 18.62 -1.55
CA LEU A 391 -14.05 19.94 -1.73
C LEU A 391 -13.17 20.36 -0.55
N ALA A 392 -13.53 19.92 0.66
CA ALA A 392 -12.73 20.14 1.87
C ALA A 392 -11.35 19.45 1.82
N GLN A 393 -11.15 18.45 0.95
CA GLN A 393 -9.86 17.78 0.76
C GLN A 393 -8.92 18.53 -0.20
N ILE A 394 -9.43 19.49 -0.98
CA ILE A 394 -8.63 20.24 -1.95
C ILE A 394 -7.64 21.13 -1.19
N THR A 395 -6.35 20.82 -1.35
CA THR A 395 -5.26 21.55 -0.68
C THR A 395 -4.93 22.88 -1.36
N ASN A 396 -5.09 22.95 -2.68
CA ASN A 396 -4.83 24.16 -3.46
C ASN A 396 -5.96 25.18 -3.30
N SER A 397 -5.66 26.33 -2.69
CA SER A 397 -6.63 27.39 -2.40
C SER A 397 -7.30 27.97 -3.65
N VAL A 398 -6.58 28.07 -4.77
CA VAL A 398 -7.11 28.57 -6.05
C VAL A 398 -8.10 27.59 -6.65
N VAL A 399 -7.73 26.30 -6.68
CA VAL A 399 -8.61 25.22 -7.17
C VAL A 399 -9.86 25.13 -6.29
N ARG A 400 -9.69 25.23 -4.97
CA ARG A 400 -10.81 25.23 -4.02
C ARG A 400 -11.74 26.42 -4.25
N ALA A 401 -11.21 27.64 -4.40
CA ALA A 401 -12.01 28.82 -4.69
C ALA A 401 -12.79 28.70 -6.01
N TYR A 402 -12.17 28.14 -7.05
CA TYR A 402 -12.84 27.88 -8.33
C TYR A 402 -14.08 26.98 -8.17
N TYR A 403 -13.94 25.84 -7.47
CA TYR A 403 -15.07 24.91 -7.28
C TYR A 403 -16.09 25.40 -6.25
N VAL A 404 -15.68 26.18 -5.25
CA VAL A 404 -16.61 26.86 -4.34
C VAL A 404 -17.49 27.82 -5.12
N ARG A 405 -16.92 28.64 -6.00
CA ARG A 405 -17.66 29.54 -6.88
C ARG A 405 -18.60 28.79 -7.82
N ASP A 406 -18.13 27.70 -8.45
CA ASP A 406 -18.98 26.90 -9.34
C ASP A 406 -20.20 26.30 -8.61
N LEU A 407 -19.96 25.69 -7.44
CA LEU A 407 -21.03 25.13 -6.61
C LEU A 407 -22.01 26.21 -6.13
N ALA A 408 -21.49 27.33 -5.63
CA ALA A 408 -22.30 28.46 -5.18
C ALA A 408 -23.21 28.99 -6.30
N LYS A 409 -22.66 29.14 -7.51
CA LYS A 409 -23.40 29.57 -8.70
C LYS A 409 -24.51 28.58 -9.08
N ARG A 410 -24.23 27.27 -9.06
CA ARG A 410 -25.23 26.23 -9.38
C ARG A 410 -26.36 26.16 -8.35
N LEU A 411 -26.05 26.41 -7.07
CA LEU A 411 -27.02 26.38 -5.98
C LEU A 411 -27.75 27.72 -5.76
N GLY A 412 -27.31 28.80 -6.40
CA GLY A 412 -27.88 30.13 -6.20
C GLY A 412 -27.67 30.69 -4.79
N VAL A 413 -26.55 30.34 -4.14
CA VAL A 413 -26.20 30.78 -2.77
C VAL A 413 -24.88 31.57 -2.76
N PRO A 414 -24.64 32.41 -1.74
CA PRO A 414 -23.35 33.10 -1.60
C PRO A 414 -22.19 32.11 -1.38
N GLU A 415 -21.01 32.41 -1.95
CA GLU A 415 -19.78 31.59 -1.75
C GLU A 415 -19.43 31.41 -0.26
N GLU A 416 -19.65 32.44 0.55
CA GLU A 416 -19.43 32.41 2.00
C GLU A 416 -20.24 31.30 2.70
N SER A 417 -21.45 31.00 2.21
CA SER A 417 -22.27 29.91 2.75
C SER A 417 -21.62 28.54 2.52
N ILE A 418 -20.98 28.36 1.37
CA ILE A 418 -20.25 27.13 1.03
C ILE A 418 -18.97 27.02 1.88
N TYR A 419 -18.22 28.11 2.03
CA TYR A 419 -17.04 28.14 2.91
C TYR A 419 -17.39 27.77 4.36
N ASN A 420 -18.48 28.32 4.90
CA ASN A 420 -18.94 28.02 6.26
C ASN A 420 -19.28 26.53 6.44
N GLU A 421 -19.92 25.91 5.46
CA GLU A 421 -20.27 24.49 5.53
C GLU A 421 -19.05 23.58 5.30
N ILE A 422 -18.05 24.00 4.49
CA ILE A 422 -16.73 23.35 4.42
C ILE A 422 -16.07 23.33 5.80
N GLU A 423 -15.98 24.48 6.47
CA GLU A 423 -15.41 24.55 7.83
C GLU A 423 -16.15 23.66 8.82
N ARG A 424 -17.49 23.67 8.77
CA ARG A 424 -18.32 22.82 9.61
C ARG A 424 -18.06 21.34 9.36
N SER A 425 -17.92 20.94 8.10
CA SER A 425 -17.59 19.56 7.70
C SER A 425 -16.22 19.12 8.23
N ILE A 426 -15.19 19.97 8.12
CA ILE A 426 -13.85 19.72 8.69
C ILE A 426 -13.93 19.53 10.21
N LYS A 427 -14.60 20.44 10.92
CA LYS A 427 -14.79 20.38 12.38
C LYS A 427 -15.53 19.10 12.82
N LYS A 428 -16.58 18.72 12.08
CA LYS A 428 -17.37 17.49 12.35
C LYS A 428 -16.54 16.22 12.12
N LYS A 429 -15.74 16.16 11.05
CA LYS A 429 -14.87 15.01 10.75
C LYS A 429 -13.82 14.82 11.84
N ALA A 430 -13.19 15.90 12.31
CA ALA A 430 -12.24 15.86 13.43
C ALA A 430 -12.89 15.31 14.72
N LEU A 431 -14.09 15.80 15.06
CA LEU A 431 -14.83 15.34 16.24
C LEU A 431 -15.23 13.86 16.15
N ASN A 432 -15.68 13.40 14.97
CA ASN A 432 -16.03 11.99 14.75
C ASN A 432 -14.80 11.08 14.80
N GLY A 433 -13.66 11.52 14.28
CA GLY A 433 -12.39 10.79 14.41
C GLY A 433 -12.00 10.60 15.87
N LEU A 434 -12.18 11.63 16.69
CA LEU A 434 -11.94 11.57 18.13
C LEU A 434 -12.91 10.61 18.83
N LYS A 435 -14.21 10.69 18.55
CA LYS A 435 -15.21 9.76 19.10
C LYS A 435 -14.93 8.31 18.72
N ARG A 436 -14.48 8.07 17.49
CA ARG A 436 -14.12 6.74 17.03
C ARG A 436 -12.86 6.22 17.72
N ALA A 437 -11.84 7.06 17.88
CA ALA A 437 -10.66 6.70 18.66
C ALA A 437 -11.03 6.35 20.12
N ILE A 438 -11.94 7.12 20.73
CA ILE A 438 -12.47 6.84 22.08
C ILE A 438 -13.27 5.52 22.09
N GLY A 439 -14.14 5.28 21.11
CA GLY A 439 -14.92 4.05 21.01
C GLY A 439 -14.10 2.80 20.67
N GLU A 440 -12.98 2.94 19.95
CA GLU A 440 -12.02 1.85 19.70
C GLU A 440 -11.27 1.49 21.00
N ILE A 441 -10.97 2.49 21.84
CA ILE A 441 -10.41 2.30 23.20
C ILE A 441 -11.44 1.63 24.13
N GLU A 442 -12.72 2.02 24.05
CA GLU A 442 -13.80 1.43 24.85
C GLU A 442 -14.26 0.04 24.35
N GLY A 443 -13.99 -0.29 23.07
CA GLY A 443 -14.46 -1.49 22.38
C GLY A 443 -13.52 -2.72 22.43
N GLY A 444 -12.45 -2.67 23.21
CA GLY A 444 -11.61 -3.84 23.51
C GLY A 444 -10.68 -4.33 22.38
N LYS A 445 -10.42 -3.54 21.34
CA LYS A 445 -9.26 -3.78 20.46
C LYS A 445 -8.05 -3.14 21.11
N MET A 446 -7.09 -3.97 21.53
CA MET A 446 -5.85 -3.48 22.14
C MET A 446 -5.17 -2.46 21.22
N SER A 447 -4.81 -1.32 21.78
CA SER A 447 -4.05 -0.30 21.04
C SER A 447 -2.65 -0.83 20.72
N ARG A 448 -1.97 -0.30 19.70
CA ARG A 448 -0.55 -0.64 19.44
C ARG A 448 0.32 -0.37 20.67
N ARG A 449 0.04 0.71 21.41
CA ARG A 449 0.77 1.05 22.64
C ARG A 449 0.53 0.00 23.72
N GLU A 450 -0.68 -0.55 23.80
CA GLU A 450 -1.02 -1.64 24.69
C GLU A 450 -0.32 -2.96 24.31
N GLU A 451 -0.29 -3.32 23.01
CA GLU A 451 0.42 -4.51 22.53
C GLU A 451 1.92 -4.47 22.86
N VAL A 452 2.54 -3.31 22.62
CA VAL A 452 3.97 -3.09 22.87
C VAL A 452 4.24 -3.05 24.38
N ALA A 453 3.35 -2.46 25.19
CA ALA A 453 3.44 -2.48 26.65
C ALA A 453 3.34 -3.90 27.24
N LYS A 454 2.41 -4.74 26.74
CA LYS A 454 2.34 -6.16 27.14
C LYS A 454 3.59 -6.93 26.73
N TYR A 455 4.15 -6.65 25.54
CA TYR A 455 5.41 -7.25 25.11
C TYR A 455 6.61 -6.85 25.98
N ALA A 456 6.70 -5.56 26.35
CA ALA A 456 7.69 -5.10 27.33
C ALA A 456 7.53 -5.85 28.65
N LEU A 457 6.31 -5.97 29.17
CA LEU A 457 6.07 -6.72 30.40
C LEU A 457 6.50 -8.20 30.29
N SER A 458 6.25 -8.85 29.15
CA SER A 458 6.76 -10.21 28.89
C SER A 458 8.29 -10.29 28.98
N LEU A 459 9.01 -9.35 28.36
CA LEU A 459 10.48 -9.27 28.46
C LEU A 459 10.92 -9.07 29.92
N ALA A 460 10.27 -8.16 30.64
CA ALA A 460 10.58 -7.84 32.04
C ALA A 460 10.39 -9.03 32.98
N LEU A 461 9.34 -9.83 32.78
CA LEU A 461 9.05 -10.99 33.63
C LEU A 461 9.96 -12.20 33.31
N GLN A 462 10.29 -12.43 32.04
CA GLN A 462 11.09 -13.60 31.63
C GLN A 462 12.60 -13.36 31.70
N PHE A 463 13.05 -12.11 31.51
CA PHE A 463 14.48 -11.74 31.45
C PHE A 463 14.87 -10.73 32.53
N TYR A 464 14.16 -10.67 33.66
CA TYR A 464 14.43 -9.70 34.75
C TYR A 464 15.90 -9.65 35.15
N ASN A 465 16.58 -10.79 35.25
CA ASN A 465 17.99 -10.84 35.66
C ASN A 465 18.94 -10.12 34.67
N ILE A 466 18.51 -9.90 33.42
CA ILE A 466 19.26 -9.18 32.39
C ILE A 466 18.86 -7.70 32.39
N ILE A 467 17.56 -7.41 32.37
CA ILE A 467 17.04 -6.05 32.13
C ILE A 467 16.58 -5.31 33.39
N GLY A 468 16.60 -5.96 34.56
CA GLY A 468 15.99 -5.45 35.80
C GLY A 468 16.56 -4.10 36.25
N SER A 469 17.85 -3.86 36.02
CA SER A 469 18.51 -2.58 36.29
C SER A 469 18.04 -1.44 35.39
N ASP A 470 17.46 -1.76 34.24
CA ASP A 470 16.96 -0.81 33.24
C ASP A 470 15.44 -0.60 33.31
N LEU A 471 14.75 -1.24 34.26
CA LEU A 471 13.30 -1.10 34.43
C LEU A 471 12.88 0.33 34.77
N GLU A 472 13.71 1.10 35.47
CA GLU A 472 13.45 2.50 35.79
C GLU A 472 13.34 3.39 34.54
N LYS A 473 13.93 2.97 33.40
CA LYS A 473 13.84 3.71 32.13
C LYS A 473 12.42 3.69 31.55
N LEU A 474 11.61 2.67 31.88
CA LEU A 474 10.21 2.58 31.48
C LEU A 474 9.33 3.31 32.50
N LYS A 475 8.88 4.52 32.19
CA LYS A 475 8.00 5.24 33.11
C LYS A 475 6.59 4.65 33.11
N VAL A 476 6.03 4.47 34.31
CA VAL A 476 4.67 3.95 34.52
C VAL A 476 3.60 4.78 33.81
N GLU A 477 3.81 6.09 33.69
CA GLU A 477 2.91 7.04 33.01
C GLU A 477 2.81 6.81 31.48
N TRP A 478 3.76 6.09 30.88
CA TRP A 478 3.72 5.76 29.45
C TRP A 478 2.81 4.57 29.14
N LEU A 479 2.41 3.82 30.16
CA LEU A 479 1.64 2.59 30.04
C LEU A 479 0.14 2.90 30.03
N GLU A 480 -0.57 2.32 29.08
CA GLU A 480 -2.01 2.56 28.89
C GLU A 480 -2.87 1.77 29.87
N THR A 481 -2.53 0.51 30.09
CA THR A 481 -3.31 -0.41 30.91
C THR A 481 -2.92 -0.28 32.37
N VAL A 482 -3.88 0.03 33.24
CA VAL A 482 -3.68 0.15 34.69
C VAL A 482 -3.07 -1.11 35.30
N GLY A 483 -3.46 -2.30 34.82
CA GLY A 483 -2.89 -3.58 35.27
C GLY A 483 -1.39 -3.70 34.97
N VAL A 484 -1.00 -3.46 33.72
CA VAL A 484 0.43 -3.48 33.29
C VAL A 484 1.23 -2.43 34.07
N ALA A 485 0.68 -1.22 34.22
CA ALA A 485 1.30 -0.15 34.99
C ALA A 485 1.55 -0.53 36.47
N LYS A 486 0.57 -1.15 37.12
CA LYS A 486 0.70 -1.66 38.50
C LYS A 486 1.78 -2.74 38.60
N ILE A 487 1.83 -3.68 37.67
CA ILE A 487 2.80 -4.78 37.67
C ILE A 487 4.23 -4.24 37.45
N VAL A 488 4.43 -3.37 36.46
CA VAL A 488 5.74 -2.73 36.20
C VAL A 488 6.21 -1.94 37.41
N LYS A 489 5.31 -1.21 38.09
CA LYS A 489 5.66 -0.49 39.32
C LYS A 489 6.15 -1.42 40.43
N GLN A 490 5.53 -2.60 40.58
CA GLN A 490 5.98 -3.61 41.56
C GLN A 490 7.30 -4.26 41.15
N LEU A 491 7.51 -4.50 39.85
CA LEU A 491 8.81 -4.96 39.33
C LEU A 491 9.92 -3.94 39.59
N GLN A 492 9.66 -2.64 39.40
CA GLN A 492 10.62 -1.56 39.69
C GLN A 492 10.97 -1.47 41.18
N ALA A 493 10.04 -1.86 42.06
CA ALA A 493 10.24 -1.89 43.51
C ALA A 493 10.86 -3.21 44.02
N TRP A 494 11.10 -4.18 43.12
CA TRP A 494 11.65 -5.48 43.51
C TRP A 494 13.11 -5.34 43.96
N ASP A 495 13.44 -5.97 45.09
CA ASP A 495 14.78 -5.89 45.66
C ASP A 495 15.81 -6.55 44.72
N SER A 496 16.63 -5.71 44.08
CA SER A 496 17.72 -6.14 43.18
C SER A 496 18.76 -7.06 43.83
N ARG A 497 18.79 -7.17 45.17
CA ARG A 497 19.68 -8.08 45.91
C ARG A 497 19.13 -9.51 45.98
N GLN A 498 17.86 -9.72 45.63
CA GLN A 498 17.23 -11.03 45.62
C GLN A 498 17.16 -11.57 44.19
N GLU A 499 17.46 -12.86 44.04
CA GLU A 499 17.26 -13.57 42.77
C GLU A 499 15.78 -13.48 42.35
N PHE A 500 15.51 -12.98 41.15
CA PHE A 500 14.14 -12.86 40.67
C PHE A 500 13.57 -14.23 40.33
N LYS A 501 12.49 -14.59 41.04
CA LYS A 501 11.71 -15.81 40.80
C LYS A 501 10.27 -15.43 40.55
N ILE A 502 9.77 -15.74 39.35
CA ILE A 502 8.42 -15.39 38.93
C ILE A 502 7.36 -15.89 39.92
N GLN A 503 7.54 -17.07 40.53
CA GLN A 503 6.57 -17.61 41.50
C GLN A 503 6.48 -16.76 42.77
N VAL A 504 7.63 -16.24 43.24
CA VAL A 504 7.69 -15.37 44.44
C VAL A 504 7.13 -13.99 44.11
N PHE A 505 7.51 -13.44 42.96
CA PHE A 505 6.99 -12.17 42.47
C PHE A 505 5.47 -12.23 42.26
N SER A 506 4.97 -13.25 41.56
CA SER A 506 3.53 -13.43 41.32
C SER A 506 2.75 -13.56 42.62
N ALA A 507 3.26 -14.31 43.61
CA ALA A 507 2.62 -14.45 44.92
C ALA A 507 2.54 -13.13 45.71
N SER A 508 3.42 -12.16 45.43
CA SER A 508 3.39 -10.83 46.06
C SER A 508 2.34 -9.88 45.46
N LEU A 509 1.78 -10.22 44.29
CA LEU A 509 0.83 -9.37 43.58
C LEU A 509 -0.63 -9.63 44.01
N PRO A 510 -1.46 -8.58 44.07
CA PRO A 510 -2.91 -8.71 44.24
C PRO A 510 -3.54 -9.70 43.24
N ALA A 511 -4.57 -10.44 43.67
CA ALA A 511 -5.24 -11.47 42.86
C ALA A 511 -5.77 -10.94 41.51
N GLU A 512 -6.19 -9.68 41.47
CA GLU A 512 -6.67 -8.97 40.27
C GLU A 512 -5.61 -8.83 39.16
N LEU A 513 -4.32 -8.94 39.48
CA LEU A 513 -3.23 -8.80 38.50
C LEU A 513 -2.73 -10.14 37.94
N GLN A 514 -3.09 -11.27 38.58
CA GLN A 514 -2.61 -12.61 38.19
C GLN A 514 -2.89 -12.95 36.72
N PRO A 515 -4.09 -12.72 36.15
CA PRO A 515 -4.35 -13.04 34.75
C PRO A 515 -3.43 -12.31 33.77
N SER A 516 -3.04 -11.07 34.09
CA SER A 516 -2.13 -10.27 33.26
C SER A 516 -0.69 -10.77 33.34
N VAL A 517 -0.26 -11.26 34.51
CA VAL A 517 1.06 -11.88 34.69
C VAL A 517 1.13 -13.20 33.94
N ASP A 518 0.12 -14.05 34.07
CA ASP A 518 0.06 -15.35 33.40
C ASP A 518 0.07 -15.19 31.87
N GLU A 519 -0.79 -14.31 31.34
CA GLU A 519 -0.86 -14.01 29.90
C GLU A 519 0.49 -13.54 29.35
N THR A 520 1.14 -12.62 30.05
CA THR A 520 2.39 -12.00 29.56
C THR A 520 3.61 -12.88 29.78
N TYR A 521 3.67 -13.65 30.87
CA TYR A 521 4.77 -14.58 31.14
C TYR A 521 4.79 -15.77 30.18
N LEU A 522 3.64 -16.23 29.69
CA LEU A 522 3.54 -17.35 28.74
C LEU A 522 3.83 -16.98 27.27
N LYS A 523 4.13 -15.71 26.98
CA LYS A 523 4.44 -15.26 25.62
C LYS A 523 5.72 -15.92 25.10
N ASP A 524 5.69 -16.46 23.88
CA ASP A 524 6.87 -17.03 23.24
C ASP A 524 7.90 -15.93 22.89
N LEU A 525 9.06 -15.99 23.54
CA LEU A 525 10.20 -15.10 23.32
C LEU A 525 11.45 -15.85 22.81
N SER A 526 11.29 -17.08 22.31
CA SER A 526 12.41 -17.91 21.81
C SER A 526 13.21 -17.26 20.67
N GLY A 527 12.63 -16.31 19.95
CA GLY A 527 13.29 -15.52 18.90
C GLY A 527 14.10 -14.31 19.38
N VAL A 528 14.10 -14.00 20.69
CA VAL A 528 14.84 -12.85 21.25
C VAL A 528 16.29 -13.22 21.50
N ALA A 529 17.17 -12.83 20.57
CA ALA A 529 18.60 -13.12 20.67
C ALA A 529 19.34 -12.26 21.71
N ASP A 530 18.89 -11.02 21.93
CA ASP A 530 19.48 -10.05 22.87
C ASP A 530 18.36 -9.30 23.61
N PRO A 531 17.99 -9.75 24.83
CA PRO A 531 16.93 -9.14 25.62
C PRO A 531 17.22 -7.68 26.00
N GLN A 532 18.48 -7.28 26.19
CA GLN A 532 18.84 -5.90 26.56
C GLN A 532 18.59 -4.95 25.40
N ARG A 533 19.02 -5.35 24.20
CA ARG A 533 18.81 -4.55 23.00
C ARG A 533 17.33 -4.47 22.62
N GLU A 534 16.59 -5.58 22.73
CA GLU A 534 15.15 -5.57 22.46
C GLU A 534 14.39 -4.70 23.49
N TRP A 535 14.79 -4.75 24.77
CA TRP A 535 14.25 -3.87 25.81
C TRP A 535 14.43 -2.38 25.47
N GLY A 536 15.62 -1.96 25.07
CA GLY A 536 15.89 -0.58 24.68
C GLY A 536 15.03 -0.11 23.50
N LYS A 537 14.86 -0.97 22.49
CA LYS A 537 14.01 -0.68 21.32
C LYS A 537 12.54 -0.54 21.70
N ILE A 538 12.01 -1.49 22.48
CA ILE A 538 10.61 -1.54 22.86
C ILE A 538 10.24 -0.40 23.81
N THR A 539 11.10 -0.07 24.77
CA THR A 539 10.88 1.08 25.66
C THR A 539 10.92 2.41 24.91
N GLY A 540 11.78 2.53 23.89
CA GLY A 540 11.77 3.65 22.94
C GLY A 540 10.45 3.77 22.17
N GLU A 541 9.95 2.66 21.61
CA GLU A 541 8.66 2.64 20.90
C GLU A 541 7.49 3.04 21.82
N ILE A 542 7.45 2.54 23.07
CA ILE A 542 6.42 2.93 24.05
C ILE A 542 6.45 4.43 24.32
N LYS A 543 7.64 4.98 24.56
CA LYS A 543 7.85 6.41 24.81
C LYS A 543 7.38 7.25 23.62
N GLU A 544 7.75 6.86 22.40
CA GLU A 544 7.34 7.55 21.18
C GLU A 544 5.81 7.56 21.02
N LEU A 545 5.17 6.40 21.20
CA LEU A 545 3.72 6.25 21.12
C LEU A 545 3.01 7.12 22.18
N TYR A 546 3.50 7.12 23.42
CA TYR A 546 3.00 7.97 24.48
C TYR A 546 3.10 9.47 24.11
N VAL A 547 4.27 9.93 23.66
CA VAL A 547 4.50 11.33 23.30
C VAL A 547 3.58 11.75 22.14
N ARG A 548 3.42 10.90 21.12
CA ARG A 548 2.50 11.17 19.99
C ARG A 548 1.05 11.32 20.45
N ASP A 549 0.59 10.49 21.38
CA ASP A 549 -0.78 10.58 21.88
C ASP A 549 -1.00 11.81 22.76
N GLU A 550 -0.03 12.17 23.60
CA GLU A 550 -0.10 13.40 24.40
C GLU A 550 -0.06 14.66 23.51
N LEU A 551 0.74 14.68 22.44
CA LEU A 551 0.75 15.77 21.48
C LEU A 551 -0.61 15.93 20.77
N LYS A 552 -1.28 14.82 20.41
CA LYS A 552 -2.65 14.88 19.85
C LYS A 552 -3.63 15.49 20.86
N LYS A 553 -3.59 15.06 22.13
CA LYS A 553 -4.45 15.61 23.20
C LYS A 553 -4.19 17.10 23.43
N LEU A 554 -2.93 17.52 23.46
CA LEU A 554 -2.56 18.93 23.62
C LEU A 554 -2.97 19.78 22.43
N THR A 555 -2.82 19.28 21.20
CA THR A 555 -3.29 19.98 19.99
C THR A 555 -4.78 20.27 20.08
N LEU A 556 -5.57 19.29 20.54
CA LEU A 556 -7.01 19.44 20.75
C LEU A 556 -7.33 20.41 21.90
N ALA A 557 -6.61 20.31 23.02
CA ALA A 557 -6.81 21.20 24.15
C ALA A 557 -6.51 22.67 23.78
N ILE A 558 -5.44 22.92 23.02
CA ILE A 558 -5.09 24.25 22.50
C ILE A 558 -6.21 24.76 21.61
N ALA A 559 -6.69 23.96 20.64
CA ALA A 559 -7.76 24.38 19.74
C ALA A 559 -9.09 24.68 20.48
N VAL A 560 -9.39 23.97 21.58
CA VAL A 560 -10.57 24.24 22.41
C VAL A 560 -10.39 25.51 23.22
N ALA A 561 -9.24 25.71 23.85
CA ALA A 561 -8.94 26.88 24.66
C ALA A 561 -8.90 28.16 23.81
N GLU A 562 -8.31 28.12 22.60
CA GLU A 562 -8.33 29.21 21.63
C GLU A 562 -9.76 29.63 21.27
N LYS A 563 -10.66 28.65 21.08
CA LYS A 563 -12.07 28.91 20.75
C LYS A 563 -12.85 29.54 21.92
N LYS A 564 -12.45 29.27 23.15
CA LYS A 564 -13.08 29.81 24.36
C LYS A 564 -12.46 31.14 24.82
N GLY A 565 -11.39 31.61 24.17
CA GLY A 565 -10.62 32.76 24.63
C GLY A 565 -9.86 32.49 25.94
N GLU A 566 -9.57 31.22 26.23
CA GLU A 566 -8.82 30.80 27.41
C GLU A 566 -7.31 30.94 27.15
N ARG A 567 -6.51 31.04 28.23
CA ARG A 567 -5.05 31.21 28.15
C ARG A 567 -4.39 29.89 27.73
N ILE A 568 -3.56 29.91 26.68
CA ILE A 568 -2.98 28.70 26.06
C ILE A 568 -1.47 28.51 26.27
N GLU A 569 -0.81 29.46 26.95
CA GLU A 569 0.66 29.50 27.12
C GLU A 569 1.21 28.21 27.74
N GLU A 570 0.53 27.66 28.75
CA GLU A 570 0.93 26.41 29.42
C GLU A 570 0.81 25.20 28.49
N LEU A 571 -0.28 25.13 27.70
CA LEU A 571 -0.51 24.05 26.75
C LEU A 571 0.49 24.09 25.60
N GLN A 572 0.80 25.29 25.08
CA GLN A 572 1.80 25.49 24.05
C GLN A 572 3.22 25.17 24.55
N THR A 573 3.55 25.53 25.79
CA THR A 573 4.84 25.20 26.41
C THR A 573 4.99 23.68 26.57
N LYS A 574 3.95 23.00 27.04
CA LYS A 574 3.92 21.53 27.16
C LYS A 574 3.95 20.83 25.80
N PHE A 575 3.33 21.41 24.78
CA PHE A 575 3.41 20.91 23.40
C PHE A 575 4.83 21.06 22.84
N ALA A 576 5.46 22.22 23.02
CA ALA A 576 6.81 22.48 22.57
C ALA A 576 7.81 21.51 23.23
N SER A 577 7.71 21.28 24.54
CA SER A 577 8.60 20.37 25.26
C SER A 577 8.48 18.92 24.79
N LEU A 578 7.25 18.40 24.64
CA LEU A 578 7.01 17.04 24.13
C LEU A 578 7.40 16.89 22.66
N SER A 579 7.18 17.93 21.83
CA SER A 579 7.59 17.92 20.43
C SER A 579 9.12 17.88 20.26
N GLY A 580 9.86 18.45 21.21
CA GLY A 580 11.33 18.39 21.23
C GLY A 580 11.87 16.99 21.46
N ILE A 581 11.14 16.14 22.21
CA ILE A 581 11.53 14.74 22.47
C ILE A 581 11.53 13.93 21.17
N LEU A 582 10.59 14.17 20.25
CA LEU A 582 10.52 13.50 18.94
C LEU A 582 11.54 14.03 17.92
N ARG A 583 12.29 15.09 18.23
CA ARG A 583 13.29 15.71 17.34
C ARG A 583 14.73 15.31 17.66
N LEU A 584 14.96 14.67 18.81
CA LEU A 584 16.28 14.35 19.37
C LEU A 584 16.62 12.85 19.33
N GLU A 585 15.71 12.02 18.81
CA GLU A 585 15.90 10.60 18.48
C GLU A 585 15.88 10.46 16.95
#